data_AF-A0A0G3CL43-F1
#
_entry.id   AF-A0A0G3CL43-F1
#
_cell.length_a   1.000
_cell.length_b   1.000
_cell.length_c   1.000
_cell.angle_alpha   90.00
_cell.angle_beta   90.00
_cell.angle_gamma   90.00
#
_symmetry.space_group_name_H-M   'P 1'
#
loop_
_entity.id
_entity.type
_entity.pdbx_description
1 polymer ?
#
loop_
_entity_poly.entity_id
_entity_poly.type
_entity_poly.pdbx_seq_one_letter_code
_entity_poly.pdbx_strand_id
1 'polypeptide(L)'
;MNRAETERYEELEASEGKQFWDIFGPEHLRSSEISDFLADFMVRKVVGSRTLMETTGRVMYKLVKWLYEKGYMPDKGYEEASENVKELKIDLPLVGEVTDLIYDYVERHPVETRYTSDLDAYFDIVKIEPGKLWLEDYLESGKCIGSVVISEEISSKCKVGWTVSLWVAKTGKVWRILESGNVLPR
;
A
#
# COMPACT_ATOMS: atom_id res chain seq x y z
N MET A 1 12.81 -14.78 -8.53
CA MET A 1 13.92 -15.73 -8.81
C MET A 1 13.34 -17.06 -9.29
N ASN A 2 14.08 -17.81 -10.12
CA ASN A 2 13.78 -19.22 -10.35
C ASN A 2 14.38 -20.11 -9.24
N ARG A 3 14.00 -21.38 -9.20
CA ARG A 3 14.43 -22.32 -8.15
C ARG A 3 15.96 -22.42 -8.02
N ALA A 4 16.70 -22.47 -9.13
CA ALA A 4 18.15 -22.58 -9.09
C ALA A 4 18.82 -21.29 -8.58
N GLU A 5 18.26 -20.13 -8.91
CA GLU A 5 18.72 -18.84 -8.35
C GLU A 5 18.46 -18.79 -6.83
N THR A 6 17.30 -19.27 -6.38
CA THR A 6 16.98 -19.35 -4.94
C THR A 6 17.94 -20.27 -4.20
N GLU A 7 18.17 -21.49 -4.71
CA GLU A 7 19.11 -22.44 -4.09
C GLU A 7 20.54 -21.86 -4.04
N ARG A 8 20.99 -21.19 -5.11
CA ARG A 8 22.28 -20.49 -5.15
C ARG A 8 22.37 -19.36 -4.12
N TYR A 9 21.28 -18.60 -3.95
CA TYR A 9 21.22 -17.53 -2.95
C TYR A 9 21.36 -18.08 -1.54
N GLU A 10 20.53 -19.06 -1.18
CA GLU A 10 20.52 -19.69 0.14
C GLU A 10 21.87 -20.32 0.49
N GLU A 11 22.52 -20.99 -0.47
CA GLU A 11 23.86 -21.57 -0.26
C GLU A 11 24.91 -20.49 0.03
N LEU A 12 24.98 -19.43 -0.78
CA LEU A 12 25.98 -18.37 -0.64
C LEU A 12 25.74 -17.47 0.58
N GLU A 13 24.47 -17.23 0.92
CA GLU A 13 24.08 -16.55 2.16
C GLU A 13 24.55 -17.36 3.39
N ALA A 14 24.26 -18.67 3.42
CA ALA A 14 24.60 -19.52 4.54
C ALA A 14 26.11 -19.80 4.70
N SER A 15 26.82 -19.97 3.57
CA SER A 15 28.24 -20.35 3.59
C SER A 15 29.21 -19.18 3.65
N GLU A 16 28.88 -18.07 2.98
CA GLU A 16 29.77 -16.91 2.82
C GLU A 16 29.19 -15.61 3.41
N GLY A 17 27.95 -15.61 3.90
CA GLY A 17 27.29 -14.42 4.41
C GLY A 17 26.95 -13.38 3.34
N LYS A 18 26.97 -13.78 2.07
CA LYS A 18 26.69 -12.88 0.93
C LYS A 18 25.24 -12.40 0.96
N GLN A 19 25.06 -11.11 0.69
CA GLN A 19 23.74 -10.50 0.53
C GLN A 19 23.26 -10.61 -0.91
N PHE A 20 21.98 -10.36 -1.15
CA PHE A 20 21.35 -10.51 -2.46
C PHE A 20 22.11 -9.80 -3.59
N TRP A 21 22.48 -8.53 -3.38
CA TRP A 21 23.17 -7.71 -4.37
C TRP A 21 24.67 -8.01 -4.50
N ASP A 22 25.24 -8.87 -3.65
CA ASP A 22 26.59 -9.42 -3.84
C ASP A 22 26.59 -10.57 -4.88
N ILE A 23 25.42 -11.15 -5.14
CA ILE A 23 25.22 -12.36 -5.97
C ILE A 23 24.53 -12.02 -7.29
N PHE A 24 23.57 -11.10 -7.24
CA PHE A 24 22.68 -10.74 -8.34
C PHE A 24 22.84 -9.28 -8.76
N GLY A 25 22.63 -9.03 -10.05
CA GLY A 25 22.71 -7.69 -10.64
C GLY A 25 21.34 -6.99 -10.76
N PRO A 26 21.32 -5.77 -11.31
CA PRO A 26 20.11 -4.97 -11.47
C PRO A 26 19.01 -5.62 -12.31
N GLU A 27 19.31 -6.67 -13.07
CA GLU A 27 18.34 -7.50 -13.80
C GLU A 27 17.34 -8.23 -12.88
N HIS A 28 17.62 -8.30 -11.58
CA HIS A 28 16.71 -8.83 -10.57
C HIS A 28 15.78 -7.78 -9.96
N LEU A 29 15.93 -6.49 -10.31
CA LEU A 29 14.99 -5.45 -9.91
C LEU A 29 13.80 -5.42 -10.89
N ARG A 30 12.84 -6.33 -10.71
CA ARG A 30 11.69 -6.52 -11.61
C ARG A 30 10.49 -5.72 -11.14
N SER A 31 9.41 -5.75 -11.94
CA SER A 31 8.20 -4.99 -11.65
C SER A 31 7.61 -5.30 -10.27
N SER A 32 7.62 -6.55 -9.83
CA SER A 32 7.12 -6.96 -8.51
C SER A 32 7.85 -6.25 -7.37
N GLU A 33 9.18 -6.29 -7.38
CA GLU A 33 10.01 -5.71 -6.33
C GLU A 33 9.87 -4.18 -6.31
N ILE A 34 9.70 -3.56 -7.48
CA ILE A 34 9.47 -2.12 -7.60
C ILE A 34 8.09 -1.73 -7.05
N SER A 35 7.04 -2.49 -7.42
CA SER A 35 5.68 -2.27 -6.93
C SER A 35 5.58 -2.48 -5.43
N ASP A 36 6.15 -3.56 -4.90
CA ASP A 36 6.17 -3.86 -3.47
C ASP A 36 6.92 -2.79 -2.67
N PHE A 37 8.05 -2.31 -3.20
CA PHE A 37 8.78 -1.21 -2.57
C PHE A 37 7.92 0.05 -2.44
N LEU A 38 7.24 0.44 -3.53
CA LEU A 38 6.41 1.66 -3.55
C LEU A 38 5.11 1.50 -2.77
N ALA A 39 4.36 0.42 -2.99
CA ALA A 39 3.02 0.23 -2.46
C ALA A 39 3.01 -0.28 -1.01
N ASP A 40 4.01 -1.07 -0.60
CA ASP A 40 4.04 -1.69 0.72
C ASP A 40 5.14 -1.09 1.60
N PHE A 41 6.40 -1.19 1.18
CA PHE A 41 7.54 -0.83 2.05
C PHE A 41 7.56 0.67 2.39
N MET A 42 7.42 1.53 1.39
CA MET A 42 7.42 2.99 1.59
C MET A 42 6.28 3.42 2.53
N VAL A 43 5.09 2.83 2.35
CA VAL A 43 3.93 3.16 3.18
C VAL A 43 4.10 2.64 4.60
N ARG A 44 4.43 1.35 4.77
CA ARG A 44 4.40 0.69 6.09
C ARG A 44 5.65 0.88 6.94
N LYS A 45 6.82 1.03 6.31
CA LYS A 45 8.12 1.02 7.01
C LYS A 45 8.78 2.38 7.03
N VAL A 46 8.68 3.13 5.94
CA VAL A 46 9.28 4.46 5.89
C VAL A 46 8.37 5.51 6.51
N VAL A 47 7.05 5.41 6.28
CA VAL A 47 6.04 6.37 6.80
C VAL A 47 6.52 7.82 6.58
N GLY A 48 6.99 8.05 5.35
CA GLY A 48 7.66 9.28 4.96
C GLY A 48 6.70 10.44 4.71
N SER A 49 7.23 11.67 4.75
CA SER A 49 6.45 12.86 4.37
C SER A 49 5.96 12.80 2.92
N ARG A 50 4.89 13.55 2.61
CA ARG A 50 4.38 13.71 1.23
C ARG A 50 5.49 14.02 0.23
N THR A 51 6.39 14.95 0.56
CA THR A 51 7.50 15.33 -0.33
C THR A 51 8.48 14.19 -0.57
N LEU A 52 8.74 13.35 0.44
CA LEU A 52 9.57 12.15 0.28
C LEU A 52 8.87 11.17 -0.67
N MET A 53 7.58 10.88 -0.45
CA MET A 53 6.78 10.00 -1.32
C MET A 53 6.75 10.44 -2.78
N GLU A 54 6.48 11.73 -3.04
CA GLU A 54 6.49 12.31 -4.39
C GLU A 54 7.88 12.20 -5.05
N THR A 55 8.94 12.38 -4.26
CA THR A 55 10.31 12.31 -4.76
C THR A 55 10.70 10.87 -5.07
N THR A 56 10.38 9.93 -4.20
CA THR A 56 10.59 8.49 -4.42
C THR A 56 9.89 8.02 -5.70
N GLY A 57 8.60 8.33 -5.88
CA GLY A 57 7.88 7.94 -7.10
C GLY A 57 8.52 8.50 -8.39
N ARG A 58 9.02 9.75 -8.36
CA ARG A 58 9.75 10.35 -9.49
C ARG A 58 11.09 9.67 -9.76
N VAL A 59 11.83 9.32 -8.71
CA VAL A 59 13.12 8.63 -8.84
C VAL A 59 12.91 7.22 -9.37
N MET A 60 11.96 6.47 -8.83
CA MET A 60 11.64 5.11 -9.29
C MET A 60 11.20 5.09 -10.75
N TYR A 61 10.40 6.08 -11.18
CA TYR A 61 10.03 6.20 -12.60
C TYR A 61 11.25 6.37 -13.53
N LYS A 62 12.22 7.20 -13.12
CA LYS A 62 13.47 7.38 -13.86
C LYS A 62 14.36 6.14 -13.81
N LEU A 63 14.38 5.44 -12.68
CA LEU A 63 15.13 4.20 -12.50
C LEU A 63 14.63 3.11 -13.43
N VAL A 64 13.31 2.87 -13.50
CA VAL A 64 12.72 1.89 -14.42
C VAL A 64 13.10 2.18 -15.87
N LYS A 65 12.98 3.44 -16.28
CA LYS A 65 13.42 3.88 -17.62
C LYS A 65 14.91 3.62 -17.85
N TRP A 66 15.76 3.94 -16.87
CA TRP A 66 17.20 3.72 -16.98
C TRP A 66 17.57 2.24 -17.06
N LEU A 67 16.92 1.37 -16.28
CA LEU A 67 17.15 -0.09 -16.32
C LEU A 67 16.85 -0.64 -17.72
N TYR A 68 15.76 -0.19 -18.33
CA TYR A 68 15.40 -0.55 -19.70
C TYR A 68 16.43 -0.06 -20.72
N GLU A 69 16.79 1.23 -20.69
CA GLU A 69 17.78 1.83 -21.60
C GLU A 69 19.17 1.18 -21.50
N LYS A 70 19.49 0.57 -20.36
CA LYS A 70 20.75 -0.17 -20.13
C LYS A 70 20.65 -1.67 -20.44
N GLY A 71 19.48 -2.16 -20.83
CA GLY A 71 19.28 -3.58 -21.14
C GLY A 71 19.18 -4.49 -19.92
N TYR A 72 19.00 -3.93 -18.72
CA TYR A 72 18.77 -4.72 -17.50
C TYR A 72 17.32 -5.17 -17.35
N MET A 73 16.40 -4.60 -18.14
CA MET A 73 14.98 -4.92 -18.10
C MET A 73 14.49 -5.22 -19.53
N PRO A 74 13.86 -6.39 -19.79
CA PRO A 74 13.31 -6.71 -21.11
C PRO A 74 12.04 -5.90 -21.39
N ASP A 75 11.66 -5.77 -22.67
CA ASP A 75 10.51 -4.97 -23.12
C ASP A 75 9.23 -5.22 -22.29
N LYS A 76 8.86 -6.50 -22.12
CA LYS A 76 7.68 -6.87 -21.33
C LYS A 76 7.79 -6.42 -19.87
N GLY A 77 8.95 -6.60 -19.26
CA GLY A 77 9.18 -6.18 -17.87
C GLY A 77 9.15 -4.66 -17.72
N TYR A 78 9.62 -3.93 -18.73
CA TYR A 78 9.57 -2.48 -18.77
C TYR A 78 8.15 -1.95 -18.95
N GLU A 79 7.36 -2.55 -19.83
CA GLU A 79 5.95 -2.20 -20.02
C GLU A 79 5.20 -2.29 -18.68
N GLU A 80 5.25 -3.46 -18.04
CA GLU A 80 4.63 -3.73 -16.73
C GLU A 80 5.14 -2.77 -15.64
N ALA A 81 6.46 -2.64 -15.46
CA ALA A 81 7.03 -1.79 -14.42
C ALA A 81 6.73 -0.30 -14.66
N SER A 82 6.73 0.14 -15.92
CA SER A 82 6.50 1.54 -16.26
C SER A 82 5.05 1.96 -16.05
N GLU A 83 4.09 1.06 -16.28
CA GLU A 83 2.67 1.27 -16.01
C GLU A 83 2.44 1.35 -14.49
N ASN A 84 2.89 0.33 -13.76
CA ASN A 84 2.76 0.26 -12.31
C ASN A 84 3.36 1.50 -11.61
N VAL A 85 4.58 1.90 -11.99
CA VAL A 85 5.22 3.06 -11.36
C VAL A 85 4.52 4.38 -11.73
N LYS A 86 3.93 4.50 -12.92
CA LYS A 86 3.17 5.72 -13.27
C LYS A 86 1.98 5.91 -12.34
N GLU A 87 1.25 4.84 -12.06
CA GLU A 87 0.09 4.87 -11.17
C GLU A 87 0.53 5.07 -9.72
N LEU A 88 1.43 4.22 -9.22
CA LEU A 88 1.91 4.28 -7.83
C LEU A 88 2.59 5.61 -7.49
N LYS A 89 3.30 6.24 -8.43
CA LYS A 89 3.88 7.57 -8.22
C LYS A 89 2.82 8.64 -7.91
N ILE A 90 1.62 8.53 -8.48
CA ILE A 90 0.51 9.47 -8.24
C ILE A 90 -0.13 9.16 -6.89
N ASP A 91 -0.29 7.87 -6.58
CA ASP A 91 -1.06 7.43 -5.42
C ASP A 91 -0.27 7.46 -4.12
N LEU A 92 1.02 7.15 -4.16
CA LEU A 92 1.90 7.08 -2.99
C LEU A 92 1.86 8.34 -2.08
N PRO A 93 1.91 9.58 -2.61
CA PRO A 93 1.77 10.75 -1.74
C PRO A 93 0.36 10.97 -1.20
N LEU A 94 -0.67 10.49 -1.90
CA LEU A 94 -2.06 10.62 -1.48
C LEU A 94 -2.41 9.64 -0.37
N VAL A 95 -1.94 8.39 -0.45
CA VAL A 95 -2.17 7.39 0.61
C VAL A 95 -1.51 7.78 1.92
N GLY A 96 -0.33 8.42 1.88
CA GLY A 96 0.31 8.99 3.08
C GLY A 96 -0.54 10.09 3.70
N GLU A 97 -1.01 11.04 2.89
CA GLU A 97 -1.90 12.11 3.35
C GLU A 97 -3.21 11.58 3.94
N VAL A 98 -3.83 10.59 3.30
CA VAL A 98 -5.08 9.98 3.80
C VAL A 98 -4.83 9.20 5.09
N THR A 99 -3.69 8.53 5.22
CA THR A 99 -3.31 7.83 6.46
C THR A 99 -3.26 8.81 7.64
N ASP A 100 -2.56 9.94 7.47
CA ASP A 100 -2.46 10.99 8.50
C ASP A 100 -3.85 11.58 8.83
N LEU A 101 -4.67 11.85 7.81
CA LEU A 101 -6.02 12.39 8.01
C LEU A 101 -6.94 11.44 8.76
N ILE A 102 -6.86 10.13 8.49
CA ILE A 102 -7.66 9.13 9.21
C ILE A 102 -7.20 9.05 10.66
N TYR A 103 -5.89 9.04 10.91
CA TYR A 103 -5.32 9.03 12.26
C TYR A 103 -5.83 10.23 13.08
N ASP A 104 -5.68 11.44 12.54
CA ASP A 104 -6.18 12.69 13.14
C ASP A 104 -7.70 12.65 13.37
N TYR A 105 -8.45 12.07 12.44
CA TYR A 105 -9.89 11.92 12.56
C TYR A 105 -10.28 11.01 13.72
N VAL A 106 -9.59 9.87 13.89
CA VAL A 106 -9.84 8.93 14.99
C VAL A 106 -9.55 9.59 16.34
N GLU A 107 -8.42 10.29 16.47
CA GLU A 107 -8.07 11.00 17.71
C GLU A 107 -9.12 12.05 18.12
N ARG A 108 -9.68 12.76 17.14
CA ARG A 108 -10.69 13.81 17.39
C ARG A 108 -12.11 13.27 17.57
N HIS A 109 -12.36 12.01 17.24
CA HIS A 109 -13.69 11.40 17.30
C HIS A 109 -13.68 10.05 18.04
N PRO A 110 -13.23 10.00 19.31
CA PRO A 110 -13.16 8.76 20.06
C PRO A 110 -14.54 8.11 20.20
N VAL A 111 -14.59 6.79 20.09
CA VAL A 111 -15.82 6.01 20.27
C VAL A 111 -16.00 5.65 21.74
N GLU A 112 -16.75 6.47 22.47
CA GLU A 112 -17.01 6.26 23.91
C GLU A 112 -18.20 5.31 24.18
N THR A 113 -19.00 5.00 23.17
CA THR A 113 -20.23 4.22 23.30
C THR A 113 -19.93 2.72 23.25
N ARG A 114 -20.66 1.93 24.04
CA ARG A 114 -20.67 0.47 23.89
C ARG A 114 -21.08 0.08 22.46
N TYR A 115 -20.28 -0.77 21.82
CA TYR A 115 -20.55 -1.34 20.52
C TYR A 115 -20.94 -2.81 20.62
N THR A 116 -21.67 -3.31 19.63
CA THR A 116 -22.20 -4.68 19.61
C THR A 116 -21.28 -5.67 18.91
N SER A 117 -20.41 -5.16 18.04
CA SER A 117 -19.49 -5.93 17.23
C SER A 117 -18.37 -5.03 16.73
N ASP A 118 -17.18 -5.57 16.62
CA ASP A 118 -16.01 -4.93 16.05
C ASP A 118 -15.28 -5.89 15.10
N LEU A 119 -14.40 -5.31 14.29
CA LEU A 119 -13.57 -6.02 13.33
C LEU A 119 -12.26 -5.26 13.14
N ASP A 120 -11.15 -5.94 13.37
CA ASP A 120 -9.80 -5.45 13.07
C ASP A 120 -9.27 -6.23 11.87
N ALA A 121 -9.12 -5.54 10.73
CA ALA A 121 -8.75 -6.16 9.48
C ALA A 121 -8.14 -5.17 8.48
N TYR A 122 -7.70 -5.73 7.36
CA TYR A 122 -7.45 -4.98 6.13
C TYR A 122 -8.71 -5.02 5.29
N PHE A 123 -9.08 -3.87 4.74
CA PHE A 123 -10.26 -3.73 3.92
C PHE A 123 -9.97 -3.08 2.59
N ASP A 124 -10.52 -3.63 1.52
CA ASP A 124 -10.56 -2.94 0.23
C ASP A 124 -11.72 -1.92 0.23
N ILE A 125 -11.44 -0.70 -0.22
CA ILE A 125 -12.48 0.32 -0.44
C ILE A 125 -13.26 -0.07 -1.69
N VAL A 126 -14.51 -0.48 -1.52
CA VAL A 126 -15.37 -0.92 -2.63
C VAL A 126 -16.39 0.15 -3.06
N LYS A 127 -16.70 1.12 -2.19
CA LYS A 127 -17.56 2.25 -2.51
C LYS A 127 -17.22 3.46 -1.64
N ILE A 128 -17.35 4.65 -2.23
CA ILE A 128 -17.15 5.93 -1.56
C ILE A 128 -18.41 6.79 -1.77
N GLU A 129 -18.88 7.42 -0.70
CA GLU A 129 -19.81 8.56 -0.73
C GLU A 129 -19.23 9.67 0.17
N PRO A 130 -19.68 10.93 0.03
CA PRO A 130 -19.23 12.02 0.91
C PRO A 130 -19.38 11.64 2.40
N GLY A 131 -18.25 11.60 3.10
CA GLY A 131 -18.15 11.26 4.53
C GLY A 131 -18.37 9.77 4.86
N LYS A 132 -18.37 8.87 3.86
CA LYS A 132 -18.68 7.45 4.07
C LYS A 132 -17.87 6.52 3.16
N LEU A 133 -17.42 5.41 3.73
CA LEU A 133 -16.82 4.29 3.01
C LEU A 133 -17.64 3.02 3.16
N TRP A 134 -17.60 2.18 2.12
CA TRP A 134 -17.92 0.76 2.21
C TRP A 134 -16.65 -0.03 1.95
N LEU A 135 -16.45 -1.01 2.81
CA LEU A 135 -15.21 -1.73 2.97
C LEU A 135 -15.51 -3.22 2.83
N GLU A 136 -14.73 -3.93 2.02
CA GLU A 136 -14.79 -5.39 1.92
C GLU A 136 -13.57 -5.98 2.64
N ASP A 137 -13.80 -6.97 3.50
CA ASP A 137 -12.71 -7.68 4.19
C ASP A 137 -11.77 -8.32 3.17
N TYR A 138 -10.48 -7.97 3.25
CA TYR A 138 -9.47 -8.43 2.30
C TYR A 138 -9.26 -9.95 2.32
N LEU A 139 -9.46 -10.59 3.48
CA LEU A 139 -9.27 -12.05 3.64
C LEU A 139 -10.60 -12.82 3.47
N GLU A 140 -11.73 -12.18 3.78
CA GLU A 140 -13.06 -12.80 3.72
C GLU A 140 -13.94 -12.14 2.63
N SER A 141 -13.72 -12.55 1.37
CA SER A 141 -14.50 -12.04 0.24
C SER A 141 -16.03 -12.16 0.46
N GLY A 142 -16.76 -11.13 0.06
CA GLY A 142 -18.21 -11.00 0.21
C GLY A 142 -18.65 -10.39 1.53
N LYS A 143 -17.73 -10.18 2.48
CA LYS A 143 -18.02 -9.53 3.77
C LYS A 143 -17.81 -8.02 3.66
N CYS A 144 -18.85 -7.35 3.16
CA CYS A 144 -18.88 -5.90 3.08
C CYS A 144 -19.43 -5.27 4.36
N ILE A 145 -18.70 -4.33 4.93
CA ILE A 145 -19.15 -3.46 6.00
C ILE A 145 -19.36 -2.04 5.48
N GLY A 146 -20.36 -1.36 6.02
CA GLY A 146 -20.67 0.01 5.64
C GLY A 146 -22.05 0.45 6.13
N SER A 147 -22.31 1.75 6.23
CA SER A 147 -21.36 2.85 5.99
C SER A 147 -20.40 3.05 7.16
N VAL A 148 -19.10 3.12 6.89
CA VAL A 148 -18.07 3.57 7.84
C VAL A 148 -18.01 5.09 7.77
N VAL A 149 -18.25 5.76 8.90
CA VAL A 149 -18.33 7.23 8.97
C VAL A 149 -16.94 7.84 9.09
N ILE A 150 -16.65 8.76 8.17
CA ILE A 150 -15.40 9.55 8.10
C ILE A 150 -15.74 11.01 7.75
N SER A 151 -14.72 11.89 7.67
CA SER A 151 -14.92 13.24 7.15
C SER A 151 -15.07 13.24 5.62
N GLU A 152 -15.73 14.27 5.07
CA GLU A 152 -15.81 14.46 3.62
C GLU A 152 -14.43 14.66 3.00
N GLU A 153 -13.52 15.34 3.71
CA GLU A 153 -12.13 15.54 3.30
C GLU A 153 -11.42 14.21 3.04
N ILE A 154 -11.49 13.26 3.99
CA ILE A 154 -10.91 11.92 3.82
C ILE A 154 -11.55 11.23 2.63
N SER A 155 -12.89 11.19 2.58
CA SER A 155 -13.61 10.47 1.52
C SER A 155 -13.29 11.00 0.11
N SER A 156 -13.04 12.31 -0.02
CA SER A 156 -12.71 12.95 -1.30
C SER A 156 -11.32 12.60 -1.84
N LYS A 157 -10.42 12.10 -0.97
CA LYS A 157 -9.04 11.73 -1.31
C LYS A 157 -8.85 10.22 -1.46
N CYS A 158 -9.75 9.42 -0.92
CA CYS A 158 -9.75 7.97 -1.09
C CYS A 158 -10.04 7.56 -2.55
N LYS A 159 -9.55 6.38 -2.94
CA LYS A 159 -9.91 5.73 -4.19
C LYS A 159 -10.47 4.32 -3.94
N VAL A 160 -11.39 3.90 -4.81
CA VAL A 160 -11.84 2.51 -4.86
C VAL A 160 -10.67 1.61 -5.26
N GLY A 161 -10.53 0.46 -4.60
CA GLY A 161 -9.44 -0.48 -4.81
C GLY A 161 -8.26 -0.32 -3.84
N TRP A 162 -8.13 0.83 -3.17
CA TRP A 162 -7.13 0.98 -2.10
C TRP A 162 -7.50 0.12 -0.89
N THR A 163 -6.47 -0.34 -0.18
CA THR A 163 -6.63 -1.14 1.03
C THR A 163 -6.37 -0.29 2.27
N VAL A 164 -7.25 -0.35 3.26
CA VAL A 164 -7.12 0.36 4.55
C VAL A 164 -7.00 -0.64 5.70
N SER A 165 -6.04 -0.41 6.60
CA SER A 165 -5.96 -1.17 7.86
C SER A 165 -6.73 -0.41 8.93
N LEU A 166 -7.83 -0.99 9.42
CA LEU A 166 -8.70 -0.32 10.40
C LEU A 166 -9.20 -1.32 11.44
N TRP A 167 -9.35 -0.83 12.66
CA TRP A 167 -10.22 -1.45 13.65
C TRP A 167 -11.52 -0.66 13.69
N VAL A 168 -12.64 -1.31 13.38
CA VAL A 168 -13.95 -0.66 13.27
C VAL A 168 -14.97 -1.31 14.18
N ALA A 169 -15.87 -0.50 14.72
CA ALA A 169 -16.95 -0.93 15.59
C ALA A 169 -18.31 -0.50 15.05
N LYS A 170 -19.29 -1.40 15.17
CA LYS A 170 -20.68 -1.10 14.83
C LYS A 170 -21.37 -0.38 15.98
N THR A 171 -21.74 0.87 15.72
CA THR A 171 -22.47 1.73 16.67
C THR A 171 -23.86 2.03 16.11
N GLY A 172 -24.84 1.21 16.48
CA GLY A 172 -26.19 1.28 15.94
C GLY A 172 -26.25 0.86 14.46
N LYS A 173 -26.55 1.81 13.57
CA LYS A 173 -26.68 1.56 12.11
C LYS A 173 -25.41 1.84 11.32
N VAL A 174 -24.39 2.42 11.93
CA VAL A 174 -23.15 2.83 11.26
C VAL A 174 -21.94 2.14 11.85
N TRP A 175 -20.86 2.14 11.08
CA TRP A 175 -19.55 1.72 11.54
C TRP A 175 -18.70 2.96 11.85
N ARG A 176 -17.94 2.91 12.93
CA ARG A 176 -16.98 3.95 13.32
C ARG A 176 -15.61 3.32 13.47
N ILE A 177 -14.58 4.11 13.23
CA ILE A 177 -13.19 3.68 13.36
C ILE A 177 -12.79 3.82 14.83
N LEU A 178 -12.30 2.73 15.42
CA LEU A 178 -11.71 2.70 16.76
C LEU A 178 -10.23 3.06 16.69
N GLU A 179 -9.50 2.44 15.75
CA GLU A 179 -8.08 2.65 15.50
C GLU A 179 -7.79 2.54 14.01
N SER A 180 -6.70 3.15 13.56
CA SER A 180 -6.28 3.15 12.17
C SER A 180 -4.81 2.79 12.02
N GLY A 181 -4.53 1.95 11.03
CA GLY A 181 -3.20 1.70 10.49
C GLY A 181 -2.98 2.48 9.19
N ASN A 182 -2.31 1.84 8.23
CA ASN A 182 -1.92 2.45 6.96
C ASN A 182 -3.01 2.32 5.88
N VAL A 183 -2.97 3.24 4.91
CA VAL A 183 -3.66 3.13 3.62
C VAL A 183 -2.66 2.72 2.54
N LEU A 184 -3.00 1.72 1.74
CA LEU A 184 -2.13 1.13 0.72
C LEU A 184 -2.72 1.36 -0.67
N PRO A 185 -1.91 1.80 -1.64
CA PRO A 185 -2.32 1.88 -3.03
C PRO A 185 -2.35 0.46 -3.63
N ARG A 186 -3.12 0.29 -4.70
CA ARG A 186 -3.19 -0.94 -5.49
C ARG A 186 -2.98 -0.63 -6.96
#